data_AF-A0A950GU65-F1
#
_entry.id   AF-A0A950GU65-F1
#
_cell.length_a   1.000
_cell.length_b   1.000
_cell.length_c   1.000
_cell.angle_alpha   90.00
_cell.angle_beta   90.00
_cell.angle_gamma   90.00
#
_symmetry.space_group_name_H-M   'P 1'
#
loop_
_entity.id
_entity.type
_entity.pdbx_description
1 polymer ?
#
loop_
_entity_poly.entity_id
_entity_poly.type
_entity_poly.pdbx_seq_one_letter_code
_entity_poly.pdbx_strand_id
1 'polypeptide(L)'
;MRTLAIGLLVALASPAAAHDLWADGTPVPDWVKKSCCGPEDVHHLTAQQVHAMADGWHVEGYAQVLAYGRELPSRDGDYWIFYKNYPDGSQTPVYCFFAPPRSF
;
A
#
# COMPACT_ATOMS: atom_id res chain seq x y z
N MET A 1 23.75 9.54 49.76
CA MET A 1 22.87 8.37 49.56
C MET A 1 21.47 8.95 49.35
N ARG A 2 20.83 9.01 48.19
CA ARG A 2 20.76 8.08 47.05
C ARG A 2 20.51 8.89 45.77
N THR A 3 21.30 8.61 44.74
CA THR A 3 21.02 8.92 43.35
C THR A 3 19.70 8.27 42.93
N LEU A 4 18.72 9.08 42.49
CA LEU A 4 17.57 8.60 41.71
C LEU A 4 17.85 8.99 40.25
N ALA A 5 18.58 8.13 39.56
CA ALA A 5 18.71 8.18 38.12
C ALA A 5 17.42 7.63 37.51
N ILE A 6 16.50 8.52 37.12
CA ILE A 6 15.38 8.16 36.26
C ILE A 6 15.97 8.01 34.86
N GLY A 7 16.32 6.77 34.50
CA GLY A 7 16.72 6.40 33.15
C GLY A 7 15.52 6.57 32.22
N LEU A 8 15.52 7.68 31.48
CA LEU A 8 14.59 7.93 30.40
C LEU A 8 14.92 6.94 29.26
N LEU A 9 14.17 5.84 29.18
CA LEU A 9 14.09 4.98 28.01
C LEU A 9 13.50 5.79 26.86
N VAL A 10 14.35 6.53 26.15
CA VAL A 10 13.98 7.08 24.84
C VAL A 10 13.90 5.89 23.90
N ALA A 11 12.68 5.45 23.64
CA ALA A 11 12.38 4.51 22.59
C ALA A 11 13.01 5.07 21.30
N LEU A 12 13.98 4.32 20.76
CA LEU A 12 14.50 4.55 19.41
C LEU A 12 13.32 4.32 18.46
N ALA A 13 12.61 5.39 18.12
CA ALA A 13 11.68 5.39 17.01
C ALA A 13 12.52 5.16 15.76
N SER A 14 12.65 3.89 15.35
CA SER A 14 13.15 3.58 14.01
C SER A 14 12.32 4.41 13.03
N PRO A 15 12.94 5.18 12.13
CA PRO A 15 12.19 5.78 11.05
C PRO A 15 11.44 4.64 10.37
N ALA A 16 10.14 4.83 10.12
CA ALA A 16 9.29 3.84 9.48
C ALA A 16 9.80 3.59 8.05
N ALA A 17 10.84 2.76 7.93
CA ALA A 17 11.52 2.39 6.69
C ALA A 17 10.64 1.53 5.76
N ALA A 18 9.44 1.17 6.22
CA ALA A 18 8.43 0.47 5.45
C ALA A 18 8.01 1.22 4.17
N HIS A 19 8.24 2.53 4.09
CA HIS A 19 7.93 3.34 2.89
C HIS A 19 9.13 3.61 1.99
N ASP A 20 10.34 3.32 2.46
CA ASP A 20 11.56 3.52 1.70
C ASP A 20 12.00 2.28 0.96
N LEU A 21 11.58 1.10 1.41
CA LEU A 21 11.98 -0.19 0.90
C LEU A 21 10.76 -1.02 0.50
N TRP A 22 10.88 -1.79 -0.57
CA TRP A 22 9.96 -2.87 -0.92
C TRP A 22 10.03 -3.99 0.12
N ALA A 23 9.10 -4.96 0.05
CA ALA A 23 9.09 -6.12 0.94
C ALA A 23 10.39 -6.97 0.89
N ASP A 24 11.15 -6.88 -0.22
CA ASP A 24 12.47 -7.51 -0.39
C ASP A 24 13.64 -6.67 0.16
N GLY A 25 13.37 -5.52 0.76
CA GLY A 25 14.37 -4.61 1.32
C GLY A 25 15.05 -3.69 0.29
N THR A 26 14.67 -3.73 -0.99
CA THR A 26 15.23 -2.83 -2.01
C THR A 26 14.55 -1.45 -2.02
N PRO A 27 15.23 -0.34 -2.35
CA PRO A 27 14.63 0.99 -2.27
C PRO A 27 13.46 1.21 -3.25
N VAL A 28 12.38 1.81 -2.77
CA VAL A 28 11.27 2.31 -3.59
C VAL A 28 11.76 3.54 -4.37
N PRO A 29 11.67 3.57 -5.71
CA PRO A 29 12.10 4.73 -6.49
C PRO A 29 11.28 5.99 -6.19
N ASP A 30 11.92 7.16 -6.18
CA ASP A 30 11.27 8.45 -5.85
C ASP A 30 10.06 8.78 -6.73
N TRP A 31 10.07 8.37 -7.99
CA TRP A 31 8.93 8.61 -8.88
C TRP A 31 7.70 7.81 -8.45
N VAL A 32 7.87 6.60 -7.89
CA VAL A 32 6.78 5.77 -7.35
C VAL A 32 6.20 6.44 -6.11
N LYS A 33 7.07 6.90 -5.20
CA LYS A 33 6.66 7.65 -3.99
C LYS A 33 5.86 8.91 -4.35
N LYS A 34 6.22 9.59 -5.43
CA LYS A 34 5.51 10.81 -5.90
C LYS A 34 4.23 10.52 -6.68
N SER A 35 4.14 9.38 -7.36
CA SER A 35 3.05 9.07 -8.29
C SER A 35 1.96 8.19 -7.68
N CYS A 36 2.30 7.34 -6.70
CA CYS A 36 1.38 6.36 -6.14
C CYS A 36 0.77 6.75 -4.80
N CYS A 37 1.46 7.49 -3.90
CA CYS A 37 0.98 7.56 -2.52
C CYS A 37 1.57 8.64 -1.59
N GLY A 38 0.72 9.12 -0.68
CA GLY A 38 1.06 9.30 0.74
C GLY A 38 0.63 8.07 1.58
N PRO A 39 1.13 7.90 2.83
CA PRO A 39 0.94 6.67 3.61
C PRO A 39 -0.52 6.36 4.00
N GLU A 40 -1.42 7.33 3.93
CA GLU A 40 -2.85 7.14 4.27
C GLU A 40 -3.68 6.60 3.09
N ASP A 41 -3.05 6.46 1.92
CA ASP A 41 -3.72 6.14 0.67
C ASP A 41 -3.62 4.65 0.31
N VAL A 42 -2.86 3.84 1.07
CA VAL A 42 -2.54 2.45 0.74
C VAL A 42 -3.53 1.45 1.35
N HIS A 43 -3.97 0.49 0.54
CA HIS A 43 -4.81 -0.62 0.98
C HIS A 43 -4.18 -1.94 0.51
N HIS A 44 -3.76 -2.76 1.48
CA HIS A 44 -3.25 -4.11 1.26
C HIS A 44 -4.41 -5.09 1.08
N LEU A 45 -4.27 -6.02 0.13
CA LEU A 45 -5.35 -6.92 -0.27
C LEU A 45 -4.81 -8.33 -0.51
N THR A 46 -5.57 -9.33 -0.06
CA THR A 46 -5.31 -10.73 -0.39
C THR A 46 -5.92 -11.09 -1.75
N ALA A 47 -5.51 -12.25 -2.29
CA ALA A 47 -6.10 -12.81 -3.50
C ALA A 47 -7.60 -13.13 -3.38
N GLN A 48 -8.16 -13.24 -2.17
CA GLN A 48 -9.61 -13.42 -2.00
C GLN A 48 -10.38 -12.11 -2.12
N GLN A 49 -9.73 -10.95 -1.91
CA GLN A 49 -10.34 -9.63 -1.95
C GLN A 49 -10.28 -8.98 -3.34
N VAL A 50 -9.68 -9.67 -4.32
CA VAL A 50 -9.51 -9.18 -5.68
C VAL A 50 -9.97 -10.24 -6.67
N HIS A 51 -10.89 -9.86 -7.55
CA HIS A 51 -11.48 -10.76 -8.54
C HIS A 51 -11.26 -10.21 -9.95
N ALA A 52 -10.61 -11.02 -10.78
CA ALA A 52 -10.56 -10.79 -12.22
C ALA A 52 -11.88 -11.24 -12.85
N MET A 53 -12.68 -10.30 -13.35
CA MET A 53 -13.96 -10.55 -14.03
C MET A 53 -13.91 -10.13 -15.51
N ALA A 54 -14.99 -10.37 -16.26
CA ALA A 54 -15.02 -10.05 -17.69
C ALA A 54 -14.83 -8.55 -18.00
N ASP A 55 -15.25 -7.67 -17.09
CA ASP A 55 -15.24 -6.21 -17.20
C ASP A 55 -14.05 -5.53 -16.51
N GLY A 56 -13.22 -6.27 -15.77
CA GLY A 56 -12.02 -5.75 -15.12
C GLY A 56 -11.71 -6.39 -13.78
N TRP A 57 -10.91 -5.69 -12.98
CA TRP A 57 -10.64 -6.05 -11.59
C TRP A 57 -11.72 -5.49 -10.68
N HIS A 58 -12.32 -6.37 -9.89
CA HIS A 58 -13.22 -6.03 -8.80
C HIS A 58 -12.46 -6.17 -7.51
N VAL A 59 -12.43 -5.10 -6.71
CA VAL A 59 -11.65 -5.02 -5.48
C VAL A 59 -12.60 -4.75 -4.33
N GLU A 60 -12.62 -5.64 -3.34
CA GLU A 60 -13.43 -5.44 -2.15
C GLU A 60 -13.06 -4.13 -1.46
N GLY A 61 -14.08 -3.36 -1.09
CA GLY A 61 -13.91 -2.04 -0.44
C GLY A 61 -13.63 -0.88 -1.39
N TYR A 62 -13.41 -1.11 -2.70
CA TYR A 62 -13.30 -0.03 -3.69
C TYR A 62 -14.51 0.02 -4.62
N ALA A 63 -15.06 1.20 -4.83
CA ALA A 63 -16.38 1.38 -5.44
C ALA A 63 -16.42 1.20 -6.97
N GLN A 64 -15.27 1.24 -7.66
CA GLN A 64 -15.23 1.24 -9.13
C GLN A 64 -14.47 0.02 -9.66
N VAL A 65 -14.90 -0.51 -10.81
CA VAL A 65 -14.17 -1.56 -11.53
C VAL A 65 -12.90 -0.95 -12.14
N LEU A 66 -11.76 -1.61 -11.96
CA LEU A 66 -10.51 -1.20 -12.59
C LEU A 66 -10.35 -1.91 -13.93
N ALA A 67 -10.22 -1.13 -15.00
CA ALA A 67 -9.92 -1.68 -16.31
C ALA A 67 -8.58 -2.44 -16.30
N TYR A 68 -8.53 -3.56 -17.02
CA TYR A 68 -7.29 -4.28 -17.26
C TYR A 68 -6.23 -3.43 -17.96
N GLY A 69 -4.96 -3.77 -17.73
CA GLY A 69 -3.81 -3.10 -18.35
C GLY A 69 -3.34 -1.86 -17.58
N ARG A 70 -3.98 -1.55 -16.44
CA ARG A 70 -3.54 -0.50 -15.51
C ARG A 70 -2.78 -1.05 -14.31
N GLU A 71 -2.76 -2.37 -14.12
CA GLU A 71 -2.01 -3.01 -13.06
C GLU A 71 -0.50 -2.85 -13.24
N LEU A 72 0.18 -2.55 -12.14
CA LEU A 72 1.62 -2.59 -11.98
C LEU A 72 2.02 -3.95 -11.37
N PRO A 73 3.24 -4.44 -11.62
CA PRO A 73 3.66 -5.74 -11.08
C PRO A 73 3.93 -5.64 -9.57
N SER A 74 3.19 -6.41 -8.78
CA SER A 74 3.49 -6.64 -7.37
C SER A 74 4.73 -7.52 -7.19
N ARG A 75 5.52 -7.27 -6.14
CA ARG A 75 6.80 -7.96 -5.86
C ARG A 75 6.71 -8.99 -4.74
N ASP A 76 5.73 -8.85 -3.86
CA ASP A 76 5.51 -9.72 -2.70
C ASP A 76 4.45 -10.80 -2.93
N GLY A 77 3.76 -10.76 -4.08
CA GLY A 77 2.69 -11.70 -4.40
C GLY A 77 1.33 -11.30 -3.84
N ASP A 78 1.23 -10.15 -3.18
CA ASP A 78 -0.02 -9.56 -2.73
C ASP A 78 -0.54 -8.50 -3.71
N TYR A 79 -1.77 -8.04 -3.46
CA TYR A 79 -2.39 -6.94 -4.19
C TYR A 79 -2.31 -5.66 -3.36
N TRP A 80 -2.08 -4.54 -4.04
CA TRP A 80 -2.03 -3.21 -3.41
C TRP A 80 -2.81 -2.22 -4.25
N ILE A 81 -3.77 -1.51 -3.65
CA ILE A 81 -4.53 -0.46 -4.31
C ILE A 81 -4.34 0.85 -3.56
N PHE A 82 -4.18 1.95 -4.30
CA PHE A 82 -3.93 3.27 -3.72
C PHE A 82 -5.02 4.26 -4.10
N TYR A 83 -5.78 4.71 -3.12
CA TYR A 83 -6.84 5.72 -3.25
C TYR A 83 -7.17 6.33 -1.88
N LYS A 84 -7.77 7.52 -1.88
CA LYS A 84 -8.25 8.18 -0.65
C LYS A 84 -9.70 7.85 -0.37
N ASN A 85 -10.00 7.58 0.90
CA ASN A 85 -11.34 7.61 1.44
C ASN A 85 -11.60 8.98 2.06
N TYR A 86 -12.77 9.55 1.77
CA TYR A 86 -13.24 10.77 2.42
C TYR A 86 -14.26 10.43 3.54
N PRO A 87 -14.44 11.33 4.53
CA PRO A 87 -15.39 11.10 5.64
C PRO A 87 -16.85 10.91 5.21
N ASP A 88 -17.22 11.37 4.01
CA ASP A 88 -18.55 11.17 3.42
C ASP A 88 -18.71 9.79 2.74
N GLY A 89 -17.69 8.94 2.80
CA GLY A 89 -17.64 7.63 2.17
C GLY A 89 -17.26 7.65 0.69
N SER A 90 -17.02 8.83 0.10
CA SER A 90 -16.55 8.92 -1.29
C SER A 90 -15.08 8.54 -1.41
N GLN A 91 -14.69 8.08 -2.61
CA GLN A 91 -13.35 7.61 -2.92
C GLN A 91 -12.77 8.40 -4.09
N THR A 92 -11.47 8.69 -4.06
CA THR A 92 -10.78 9.18 -5.26
C THR A 92 -10.65 8.09 -6.30
N PRO A 93 -10.39 8.44 -7.58
CA PRO A 93 -9.87 7.46 -8.53
C PRO A 93 -8.57 6.82 -8.00
N VAL A 94 -8.33 5.58 -8.40
CA VAL A 94 -7.07 4.87 -8.11
C VAL A 94 -5.87 5.60 -8.69
N TYR A 95 -4.88 5.85 -7.83
CA TYR A 95 -3.56 6.34 -8.20
C TYR A 95 -2.72 5.21 -8.80
N CYS A 96 -2.58 4.12 -8.06
CA CYS A 96 -1.84 2.92 -8.47
C CYS A 96 -2.56 1.65 -8.02
N PHE A 97 -2.45 0.60 -8.84
CA PHE A 97 -2.90 -0.74 -8.49
C PHE A 97 -1.78 -1.72 -8.84
N PHE A 98 -1.32 -2.51 -7.87
CA PHE A 98 -0.32 -3.55 -8.06
C PHE A 98 -0.99 -4.91 -7.94
N ALA A 99 -0.73 -5.78 -8.91
CA ALA A 99 -1.23 -7.15 -8.94
C ALA A 99 -0.05 -8.13 -9.10
N PRO A 100 -0.13 -9.33 -8.53
CA PRO A 100 0.86 -10.37 -8.74
C PRO A 100 0.98 -10.72 -10.24
N PRO A 101 2.17 -11.17 -10.69
CA PRO A 101 2.31 -11.73 -12.03
C PRO A 101 1.28 -12.86 -12.21
N ARG A 102 0.49 -12.80 -13.29
CA ARG A 102 -0.42 -13.89 -13.61
C ARG A 102 0.42 -15.13 -13.94
N SER A 103 0.32 -16.18 -13.13
CA SER A 103 0.69 -17.53 -13.55
C SER A 103 -0.38 -17.99 -14.55
N PHE A 104 -0.13 -17.77 -15.84
CA PHE A 104 -0.91 -18.37 -16.92
C PHE A 104 -0.63 -19.88 -17.01
#